data_AF-A0A8J8J5R7-F1
#
_entry.id   AF-A0A8J8J5R7-F1
#
_cell.length_a   1.000
_cell.length_b   1.000
_cell.length_c   1.000
_cell.angle_alpha   90.00
_cell.angle_beta   90.00
_cell.angle_gamma   90.00
#
_symmetry.space_group_name_H-M   'P 1'
#
loop_
_entity.id
_entity.type
_entity.pdbx_description
1 polymer ?
#
loop_
_entity_poly.entity_id
_entity_poly.type
_entity_poly.pdbx_seq_one_letter_code
_entity_poly.pdbx_strand_id
1 'polypeptide(L)'
;MSNVPAENAVRPTELAPLLHKVLSSADGNTFIIVDGLEYLILNNGFEPVMKFLMNLKDNLLTRNAGMVVIVDSKTLDDRQMNMLMREFERLPLQKP
;
A
#
# COMPACT_ATOMS: atom_id res chain seq x y z
N MET A 1 14.34 12.69 -6.53
CA MET A 1 13.73 11.38 -6.20
C MET A 1 12.99 10.90 -7.43
N SER A 2 13.43 9.78 -8.01
CA SER A 2 13.41 9.64 -9.46
C SER A 2 12.19 8.88 -10.00
N ASN A 3 11.48 9.53 -10.92
CA ASN A 3 10.80 8.85 -12.02
C ASN A 3 11.85 8.22 -12.96
N VAL A 4 12.66 7.29 -12.45
CA VAL A 4 13.60 6.52 -13.28
C VAL A 4 12.80 5.40 -13.93
N PRO A 5 12.75 5.33 -15.27
CA PRO A 5 12.14 4.22 -15.96
C PRO A 5 12.83 2.91 -15.55
N ALA A 6 12.05 1.94 -15.09
CA ALA A 6 12.48 0.58 -14.83
C ALA A 6 11.44 -0.38 -15.41
N GLU A 7 11.84 -1.61 -15.71
CA GLU A 7 10.98 -2.65 -16.31
C GLU A 7 9.64 -2.82 -15.56
N ASN A 8 9.68 -2.68 -14.23
CA ASN A 8 8.49 -2.78 -13.38
C ASN A 8 7.95 -1.46 -12.83
N ALA A 9 8.47 -0.32 -13.27
CA ALA A 9 8.01 0.99 -12.81
C ALA A 9 6.59 1.31 -13.33
N VAL A 10 5.76 1.83 -12.42
CA VAL A 10 4.48 2.47 -12.72
C VAL A 10 4.55 3.88 -12.15
N ARG A 11 3.98 4.87 -12.84
CA ARG A 11 3.97 6.24 -12.30
C ARG A 11 3.19 6.26 -10.98
N PRO A 12 3.66 6.99 -9.95
CA PRO A 12 2.99 7.01 -8.65
C PRO A 12 1.56 7.57 -8.74
N THR A 13 1.27 8.41 -9.73
CA THR A 13 -0.07 8.97 -9.99
C THR A 13 -1.04 7.99 -10.66
N GLU A 14 -0.56 6.82 -11.07
CA GLU A 14 -1.32 5.79 -11.78
C GLU A 14 -1.71 4.64 -10.84
N LEU A 15 -2.50 4.96 -9.81
CA LEU A 15 -2.92 3.99 -8.79
C LEU A 15 -3.68 2.77 -9.38
N ALA A 16 -4.52 2.98 -10.41
CA ALA A 16 -5.27 1.89 -11.03
C ALA A 16 -4.37 0.93 -11.84
N PRO A 17 -3.47 1.40 -12.72
CA PRO A 17 -2.44 0.55 -13.33
C PRO A 17 -1.54 -0.15 -12.31
N LEU A 18 -1.16 0.52 -11.23
CA LEU A 18 -0.36 -0.08 -10.16
C LEU A 18 -1.11 -1.25 -9.50
N LEU A 19 -2.40 -1.04 -9.16
CA LEU A 19 -3.26 -2.07 -8.58
C LEU A 19 -3.35 -3.29 -9.49
N HIS A 20 -3.66 -3.07 -10.78
CA HIS A 20 -3.76 -4.15 -11.75
C HIS A 20 -2.44 -4.92 -11.88
N LYS A 21 -1.31 -4.22 -11.95
CA LYS A 21 0.00 -4.85 -12.06
C LYS A 21 0.31 -5.73 -10.84
N VAL A 22 0.10 -5.21 -9.64
CA VAL A 22 0.30 -5.97 -8.39
C VAL A 22 -0.61 -7.21 -8.32
N LEU A 23 -1.89 -7.06 -8.69
CA LEU A 23 -2.85 -8.17 -8.63
C LEU A 23 -2.66 -9.21 -9.74
N SER A 24 -2.08 -8.82 -10.88
CA SER A 24 -1.83 -9.74 -12.00
C SER A 24 -0.85 -10.87 -11.64
N SER A 25 0.02 -10.64 -10.66
CA SER A 25 0.98 -11.63 -10.15
C SER A 25 0.57 -12.25 -8.81
N ALA A 26 -0.60 -11.88 -8.25
CA ALA A 26 -1.02 -12.32 -6.92
C ALA A 26 -1.87 -13.60 -6.97
N ASP A 27 -1.42 -14.62 -6.24
CA ASP A 27 -2.09 -15.89 -5.99
C ASP A 27 -2.37 -16.10 -4.49
N GLY A 28 -2.89 -17.28 -4.11
CA GLY A 28 -3.27 -17.55 -2.73
C GLY A 28 -2.14 -17.78 -1.73
N ASN A 29 -0.88 -17.73 -2.17
CA ASN A 29 0.30 -17.74 -1.30
C ASN A 29 1.09 -16.42 -1.37
N THR A 30 0.52 -15.40 -2.02
CA THR A 30 1.18 -14.11 -2.19
C THR A 30 1.07 -13.26 -0.94
N PHE A 31 2.18 -12.61 -0.58
CA PHE A 31 2.21 -11.60 0.47
C PHE A 31 2.87 -10.33 -0.06
N ILE A 32 2.13 -9.21 -0.04
CA ILE A 32 2.60 -7.94 -0.61
C ILE A 32 3.09 -7.01 0.50
N ILE A 33 4.27 -6.43 0.29
CA ILE A 33 4.81 -5.38 1.15
C ILE A 33 4.69 -4.06 0.39
N VAL A 34 3.96 -3.11 0.97
CA VAL A 34 3.87 -1.74 0.48
C VAL A 34 4.80 -0.88 1.33
N ASP A 35 5.89 -0.42 0.72
CA ASP A 35 6.86 0.50 1.32
C ASP A 35 6.82 1.85 0.60
N GLY A 36 7.20 2.92 1.31
CA GLY A 36 7.19 4.29 0.78
C GLY A 36 5.78 4.85 0.57
N LEU A 37 4.85 4.55 1.47
CA LEU A 37 3.47 5.05 1.40
C LEU A 37 3.43 6.58 1.36
N GLU A 38 4.37 7.23 2.03
CA GLU A 38 4.68 8.66 2.01
C GLU A 38 4.66 9.22 0.59
N TYR A 39 5.34 8.52 -0.31
CA TYR A 39 5.54 8.96 -1.68
C TYR A 39 4.24 8.85 -2.49
N LEU A 40 3.48 7.78 -2.28
CA LEU A 40 2.15 7.64 -2.91
C LEU A 40 1.22 8.75 -2.42
N ILE A 41 1.21 9.05 -1.12
CA ILE A 41 0.39 10.11 -0.53
C ILE A 41 0.82 11.48 -1.04
N LEU A 42 2.12 11.75 -1.13
CA LEU A 42 2.64 13.01 -1.65
C LEU A 42 2.18 13.28 -3.09
N ASN A 43 2.07 12.24 -3.92
CA ASN A 43 1.70 12.37 -5.32
C ASN A 43 0.18 12.35 -5.57
N ASN A 44 -0.61 11.72 -4.70
CA ASN A 44 -2.05 11.47 -4.95
C ASN A 44 -2.98 12.05 -3.87
N GLY A 45 -2.46 12.46 -2.72
CA GLY A 45 -3.23 12.73 -1.52
C GLY A 45 -3.59 11.45 -0.74
N PHE A 46 -4.01 11.63 0.51
CA PHE A 46 -4.30 10.52 1.42
C PHE A 46 -5.53 9.69 1.00
N GLU A 47 -6.64 10.34 0.67
CA GLU A 47 -7.90 9.61 0.38
C GLU A 47 -7.80 8.67 -0.83
N PRO A 48 -7.19 9.05 -1.97
CA PRO A 48 -7.01 8.12 -3.08
C PRO A 48 -6.10 6.94 -2.74
N VAL A 49 -5.05 7.18 -1.95
CA VAL A 49 -4.13 6.13 -1.50
C VAL A 49 -4.83 5.18 -0.53
N MET A 50 -5.63 5.67 0.40
CA MET A 50 -6.44 4.80 1.26
C MET A 50 -7.40 3.94 0.46
N LYS A 51 -8.13 4.50 -0.51
CA LYS A 51 -9.02 3.72 -1.40
C LYS A 51 -8.24 2.66 -2.19
N PHE A 52 -7.04 2.99 -2.65
CA PHE A 52 -6.14 2.04 -3.29
C PHE A 52 -5.75 0.89 -2.34
N LEU A 53 -5.32 1.21 -1.11
CA LEU A 53 -4.96 0.21 -0.10
C LEU A 53 -6.15 -0.70 0.26
N MET A 54 -7.36 -0.14 0.42
CA MET A 54 -8.56 -0.92 0.69
C MET A 54 -8.89 -1.86 -0.47
N ASN A 55 -8.83 -1.37 -1.70
CA ASN A 55 -9.10 -2.18 -2.89
C ASN A 55 -8.07 -3.32 -3.04
N LEU A 56 -6.79 -3.03 -2.80
CA LEU A 56 -5.74 -4.04 -2.80
C LEU A 56 -5.99 -5.09 -1.70
N LYS A 57 -6.26 -4.66 -0.46
CA LYS A 57 -6.57 -5.54 0.66
C LYS A 57 -7.73 -6.48 0.33
N ASP A 58 -8.85 -5.94 -0.16
CA ASP A 58 -10.05 -6.72 -0.48
C ASP A 58 -9.76 -7.78 -1.55
N ASN A 59 -9.02 -7.42 -2.60
CA ASN A 59 -8.64 -8.36 -3.65
C ASN A 59 -7.72 -9.47 -3.13
N LEU A 60 -6.81 -9.18 -2.20
CA LEU A 60 -5.92 -10.18 -1.62
C LEU A 60 -6.66 -11.13 -0.67
N LEU A 61 -7.55 -10.60 0.15
CA LEU A 61 -8.38 -11.41 1.05
C LEU A 61 -9.24 -12.42 0.28
N THR A 62 -9.81 -12.04 -0.87
CA THR A 62 -10.58 -12.99 -1.71
C THR A 62 -9.73 -14.13 -2.28
N ARG A 63 -8.40 -13.99 -2.28
CA ARG A 63 -7.44 -14.99 -2.77
C ARG A 63 -6.78 -15.79 -1.65
N ASN A 64 -7.10 -15.53 -0.38
CA ASN A 64 -6.37 -16.06 0.78
C ASN A 64 -4.90 -15.57 0.85
N ALA A 65 -4.64 -14.40 0.26
CA ALA A 65 -3.37 -13.68 0.27
C ALA A 65 -3.36 -12.57 1.34
N GLY A 66 -2.20 -11.94 1.57
CA GLY A 66 -2.04 -10.90 2.58
C GLY A 66 -1.20 -9.72 2.14
N MET A 67 -1.21 -8.66 2.96
CA MET A 67 -0.31 -7.52 2.76
C MET A 67 0.13 -6.87 4.07
N VAL A 68 1.28 -6.20 4.01
CA VAL A 68 1.81 -5.31 5.06
C VAL A 68 2.09 -3.95 4.45
N VAL A 69 1.74 -2.91 5.20
CA VAL A 69 2.03 -1.53 4.85
C VAL A 69 3.05 -0.99 5.85
N ILE A 70 4.16 -0.48 5.32
CA ILE A 70 5.16 0.25 6.09
C ILE A 70 4.82 1.73 5.99
N VAL A 71 4.68 2.37 7.14
CA VAL A 71 4.35 3.79 7.24
C VAL A 71 5.14 4.41 8.39
N ASP A 72 5.77 5.56 8.15
CA ASP A 72 6.29 6.38 9.24
C ASP A 72 5.12 7.10 9.93
N SER A 73 5.07 7.01 11.26
CA SER A 73 4.11 7.74 12.10
C SER A 73 4.05 9.25 11.84
N LYS A 74 5.13 9.85 11.30
CA LYS A 74 5.20 11.29 11.00
C LYS A 74 4.57 11.67 9.65
N THR A 75 4.23 10.67 8.85
CA THR A 75 3.68 10.84 7.49
C THR A 75 2.22 11.21 7.50
N LEU A 76 1.49 10.74 8.52
CA LEU A 76 0.05 10.88 8.65
C LEU A 76 -0.28 11.74 9.85
N ASP A 77 -1.32 12.57 9.72
CA ASP A 77 -1.92 13.20 10.90
C ASP A 77 -2.67 12.15 11.76
N ASP A 78 -3.04 12.53 12.98
CA ASP A 78 -3.71 11.61 13.92
C ASP A 78 -5.00 11.02 13.34
N ARG A 79 -5.75 11.79 12.55
CA ARG A 79 -7.00 11.32 11.94
C ARG A 79 -6.71 10.29 10.86
N GLN A 80 -5.73 10.55 10.00
CA GLN A 80 -5.29 9.66 8.94
C GLN A 80 -4.70 8.36 9.50
N MET A 81 -3.88 8.46 10.55
CA MET A 81 -3.33 7.30 11.25
C MET A 81 -4.45 6.45 11.87
N ASN A 82 -5.43 7.08 12.53
CA ASN A 82 -6.59 6.38 13.07
C ASN A 82 -7.42 5.68 11.98
N MET A 83 -7.57 6.29 10.81
CA MET A 83 -8.24 5.64 9.67
C MET A 83 -7.47 4.41 9.18
N LEU A 84 -6.15 4.49 9.07
CA LEU A 84 -5.32 3.35 8.67
C LEU A 84 -5.40 2.22 9.70
N MET A 85 -5.27 2.53 10.99
CA MET A 85 -5.29 1.56 12.09
C MET A 85 -6.64 0.86 12.28
N ARG A 86 -7.74 1.42 11.77
CA ARG A 86 -9.05 0.73 11.74
C ARG A 86 -9.11 -0.35 10.67
N GLU A 87 -8.30 -0.22 9.62
CA GLU A 87 -8.31 -1.12 8.47
C GLU A 87 -7.16 -2.13 8.46
N PHE A 88 -6.11 -1.86 9.23
CA PHE A 88 -4.89 -2.65 9.31
C PHE A 88 -4.55 -2.95 10.77
N GLU A 89 -4.17 -4.20 11.04
CA GLU A 89 -3.64 -4.59 12.33
C GLU A 89 -2.16 -4.21 12.42
N ARG A 90 -1.76 -3.65 13.56
CA ARG A 90 -0.35 -3.34 13.83
C ARG A 90 0.40 -4.64 14.10
N LEU A 91 1.33 -4.98 13.23
CA LEU A 91 2.26 -6.06 13.49
C LEU A 91 3.23 -5.66 14.61
N PRO A 92 3.30 -6.42 15.73
CA PRO A 92 4.30 -6.19 16.74
C PRO A 92 5.67 -6.53 16.16
N LEU A 93 6.51 -5.52 15.95
CA LEU A 93 7.92 -5.75 15.65
C LEU A 93 8.54 -6.40 16.89
N GLN A 94 8.94 -7.67 16.78
CA GLN A 94 9.82 -8.25 17.80
C GLN A 94 11.11 -7.44 17.77
N LYS A 95 11.43 -6.79 18.89
CA LYS A 95 12.75 -6.19 19.05
C LYS A 95 13.80 -7.32 18.93
N PRO A 96 14.89 -7.10 18.20
CA PRO A 96 15.97 -8.08 18.12
C PRO A 96 16.56 -8.38 19.50
#